data_AF-A0A2U2SBD1-F1
#
_entry.id   AF-A0A2U2SBD1-F1
#
_cell.length_a   1.000
_cell.length_b   1.000
_cell.length_c   1.000
_cell.angle_alpha   90.00
_cell.angle_beta   90.00
_cell.angle_gamma   90.00
#
_symmetry.space_group_name_H-M   'P 1'
#
loop_
_entity.id
_entity.type
_entity.pdbx_description
1 polymer ?
#
loop_
_entity_poly.entity_id
_entity_poly.type
_entity_poly.pdbx_seq_one_letter_code
_entity_poly.pdbx_strand_id
1 'polypeptide(L)'
;MYKHIMVAMDGGAGSEQALKQAIALARALGASLTVISVIEKLPAYAASMGEVEETRGEIEKFFVNLHANAAKIAQAAGVNMKSVIRVGNVAQAIIRHAEETGAHLIVVGAGAGQGLGGTADKITENAPCSVLVARVNLSAVKVKDAMTRAVTSIAPDMPLNALLQLLVEKQLKAVPVVDGGHIVGIITGGDLLARAGMELRLSLQRTLPPHILSRQIQKLAEEGKTARDIMTSPVITIGEDEPVLQAAALMSQKNIKRLPVVNQQGELVGIISRLDIMAMVAASGVTTEMLPTITGGAARVAGDIMFRDVPTVMPDTNLNEVVNKILSTPLRRVVVTDERRHVMGIIVDTQLVKAGLHDRRPGLQNILARLVHAPIDPLSLEGTARDVMNKEVFSVRPDTPLAEVIQIMVEKRIKRLVVTDEERRLLGMVSRESILNVLAESKP
;
A
#
# COMPACT_ATOMS: atom_id res chain seq x y z
N MET A 1 1.41 -33.47 25.56
CA MET A 1 0.31 -32.47 25.52
C MET A 1 0.93 -31.12 25.82
N TYR A 2 0.72 -30.12 24.96
CA TYR A 2 1.33 -28.79 25.11
C TYR A 2 0.69 -28.05 26.29
N LYS A 3 1.44 -27.84 27.39
CA LYS A 3 0.94 -27.14 28.60
C LYS A 3 1.39 -25.68 28.69
N HIS A 4 2.47 -25.34 28.00
CA HIS A 4 3.04 -24.00 27.93
C HIS A 4 3.37 -23.70 26.47
N ILE A 5 2.65 -22.74 25.90
CA ILE A 5 2.80 -22.28 24.52
C ILE A 5 3.44 -20.90 24.55
N MET A 6 4.48 -20.71 23.76
CA MET A 6 5.08 -19.40 23.51
C MET A 6 4.69 -18.91 22.13
N VAL A 7 4.48 -17.62 21.97
CA VAL A 7 4.26 -16.99 20.66
C VAL A 7 5.15 -15.77 20.50
N ALA A 8 5.86 -15.70 19.38
CA ALA A 8 6.70 -14.56 19.05
C ALA A 8 5.88 -13.46 18.36
N MET A 9 6.03 -12.22 18.82
CA MET A 9 5.38 -11.04 18.26
C MET A 9 6.38 -9.96 17.85
N ASP A 10 6.16 -9.41 16.66
CA ASP A 10 6.93 -8.30 16.09
C ASP A 10 6.04 -7.13 15.63
N GLY A 11 4.71 -7.30 15.70
CA GLY A 11 3.72 -6.33 15.23
C GLY A 11 3.39 -6.44 13.75
N GLY A 12 3.95 -7.42 13.03
CA GLY A 12 3.58 -7.77 11.67
C GLY A 12 2.37 -8.70 11.58
N ALA A 13 1.72 -8.74 10.41
CA ALA A 13 0.51 -9.55 10.22
C ALA A 13 0.76 -11.06 10.40
N GLY A 14 1.94 -11.56 10.03
CA GLY A 14 2.35 -12.94 10.30
C GLY A 14 2.37 -13.27 11.80
N SER A 15 2.89 -12.38 12.65
CA SER A 15 2.91 -12.61 14.09
C SER A 15 1.55 -12.40 14.76
N GLU A 16 0.70 -11.52 14.23
CA GLU A 16 -0.71 -11.44 14.65
C GLU A 16 -1.47 -12.74 14.36
N GLN A 17 -1.22 -13.36 13.21
CA GLN A 17 -1.80 -14.65 12.88
C GLN A 17 -1.27 -15.77 13.79
N ALA A 18 0.03 -15.74 14.12
CA ALA A 18 0.62 -16.62 15.11
C ALA A 18 -0.06 -16.49 16.48
N LEU A 19 -0.35 -15.26 16.92
CA LEU A 19 -1.08 -15.00 18.16
C LEU A 19 -2.49 -15.62 18.12
N LYS A 20 -3.26 -15.41 17.04
CA LYS A 20 -4.61 -15.98 16.91
C LYS A 20 -4.59 -17.50 17.03
N GLN A 21 -3.65 -18.18 16.36
CA GLN A 21 -3.51 -19.63 16.43
C GLN A 21 -3.04 -20.10 17.81
N ALA A 22 -2.08 -19.39 18.42
CA ALA A 22 -1.58 -19.72 19.75
C ALA A 22 -2.68 -19.60 20.82
N ILE A 23 -3.53 -18.57 20.75
CA ILE A 23 -4.68 -18.41 21.65
C ILE A 23 -5.70 -19.53 21.43
N ALA A 24 -6.02 -19.88 20.18
CA ALA A 24 -6.94 -20.97 19.87
C ALA A 24 -6.45 -22.32 20.41
N LEU A 25 -5.16 -22.61 20.23
CA LEU A 25 -4.52 -23.82 20.75
C LEU A 25 -4.47 -23.82 22.28
N ALA A 26 -4.09 -22.70 22.90
CA ALA A 26 -4.03 -22.57 24.34
C ALA A 26 -5.41 -22.79 24.97
N ARG A 27 -6.46 -22.24 24.38
CA ARG A 27 -7.84 -22.46 24.81
C ARG A 27 -8.26 -23.92 24.66
N ALA A 28 -8.00 -24.54 23.51
CA ALA A 28 -8.38 -25.92 23.23
C ALA A 28 -7.67 -26.93 24.14
N LEU A 29 -6.43 -26.63 24.54
CA LEU A 29 -5.57 -27.52 25.34
C LEU A 29 -5.52 -27.17 26.83
N GLY A 30 -6.15 -26.06 27.25
CA GLY A 30 -6.02 -25.53 28.62
C GLY A 30 -4.58 -25.13 28.97
N ALA A 31 -3.80 -24.70 27.98
CA ALA A 31 -2.39 -24.36 28.14
C ALA A 31 -2.20 -22.89 28.59
N SER A 32 -1.09 -22.60 29.26
CA SER A 32 -0.64 -21.21 29.47
C SER A 32 -0.03 -20.64 28.19
N LEU A 33 -0.23 -19.35 27.96
CA LEU A 33 0.32 -18.63 26.81
C LEU A 33 1.35 -17.59 27.28
N THR A 34 2.53 -17.56 26.66
CA THR A 34 3.52 -16.50 26.85
C THR A 34 3.80 -15.81 25.53
N VAL A 35 3.57 -14.50 25.46
CA VAL A 35 3.93 -13.66 24.32
C VAL A 35 5.33 -13.12 24.52
N ILE A 36 6.20 -13.27 23.52
CA ILE A 36 7.57 -12.76 23.53
C ILE A 36 7.82 -11.81 22.36
N SER A 37 8.38 -10.63 22.64
CA SER A 37 8.91 -9.69 21.64
C SER A 37 10.40 -9.46 21.87
N VAL A 38 11.17 -9.26 20.79
CA VAL A 38 12.62 -9.06 20.86
C VAL A 38 13.03 -7.76 20.20
N ILE A 39 13.80 -6.94 20.92
CA ILE A 39 14.39 -5.69 20.45
C ILE A 39 15.79 -6.00 19.88
N GLU A 40 15.95 -5.94 18.55
CA GLU A 40 17.18 -6.38 17.87
C GLU A 40 18.22 -5.27 17.61
N LYS A 41 17.79 -4.04 17.28
CA LYS A 41 18.70 -2.93 16.98
C LYS A 41 18.52 -1.77 17.95
N LEU A 42 19.59 -1.44 18.67
CA LEU A 42 19.83 -0.08 19.16
C LEU A 42 20.47 0.71 18.00
N PRO A 43 20.15 2.01 17.79
CA PRO A 43 20.65 2.77 16.65
C PRO A 43 22.20 2.77 16.59
N ALA A 44 22.75 2.45 15.41
CA ALA A 44 24.19 2.31 15.18
C ALA A 44 24.97 3.64 15.24
N TYR A 45 24.25 4.77 15.20
CA TYR A 45 24.77 6.12 15.34
C TYR A 45 23.79 6.93 16.19
N ALA A 46 24.08 7.03 17.47
CA ALA A 46 23.47 8.04 18.32
C ALA A 46 24.56 9.03 18.72
N ALA A 47 24.27 10.33 18.58
CA ALA A 47 25.24 11.37 18.90
C ALA A 47 25.43 11.54 20.41
N SER A 48 24.52 10.98 21.22
CA SER A 48 24.57 11.01 22.69
C SER A 48 23.87 9.79 23.32
N MET A 49 24.14 9.51 24.60
CA MET A 49 23.43 8.47 25.36
C MET A 49 21.92 8.75 25.50
N GLY A 50 21.51 10.03 25.49
CA GLY A 50 20.10 10.42 25.61
C GLY A 50 19.25 9.99 24.41
N GLU A 51 19.77 10.10 23.19
CA GLU A 51 19.07 9.67 21.97
C GLU A 51 18.88 8.13 21.90
N VAL A 52 19.84 7.37 22.45
CA VAL A 52 19.74 5.90 22.56
C VAL A 52 18.65 5.50 23.53
N GLU A 53 18.59 6.13 24.70
CA GLU A 53 17.58 5.85 25.71
C GLU A 53 16.17 6.24 25.26
N GLU A 54 16.03 7.37 24.55
CA GLU A 54 14.75 7.81 23.99
C GLU A 54 14.24 6.83 22.93
N THR A 55 15.07 6.48 21.94
CA THR A 55 14.71 5.51 20.88
C THR A 55 14.37 4.14 21.45
N ARG A 56 15.14 3.67 22.43
CA ARG A 56 14.85 2.41 23.14
C ARG A 56 13.51 2.48 23.86
N GLY A 57 13.22 3.59 24.54
CA GLY A 57 11.96 3.83 25.23
C GLY A 57 10.77 3.82 24.27
N GLU A 58 10.91 4.34 23.05
CA GLU A 58 9.87 4.28 22.02
C GLU A 58 9.58 2.85 21.54
N ILE A 59 10.63 2.07 21.26
CA ILE A 59 10.48 0.68 20.83
C ILE A 59 9.87 -0.18 21.94
N GLU A 60 10.29 0.05 23.19
CA GLU A 60 9.72 -0.65 24.34
C GLU A 60 8.25 -0.30 24.53
N LYS A 61 7.88 0.99 24.44
CA LYS A 61 6.47 1.43 24.45
C LYS A 61 5.66 0.77 23.35
N PHE A 62 6.22 0.62 22.14
CA PHE A 62 5.56 -0.07 21.03
C PHE A 62 5.22 -1.52 21.41
N PHE A 63 6.19 -2.29 21.92
CA PHE A 63 5.94 -3.68 22.30
C PHE A 63 5.03 -3.83 23.53
N VAL A 64 5.10 -2.90 24.49
CA VAL A 64 4.16 -2.86 25.61
C VAL A 64 2.72 -2.68 25.11
N ASN A 65 2.48 -1.75 24.19
CA ASN A 65 1.16 -1.53 23.60
C ASN A 65 0.70 -2.74 22.77
N LEU A 66 1.61 -3.34 22.00
CA LEU A 66 1.34 -4.56 21.24
C LEU A 66 0.89 -5.70 22.16
N HIS A 67 1.62 -5.94 23.25
CA HIS A 67 1.30 -6.98 24.22
C HIS A 67 0.01 -6.67 24.99
N ALA A 68 -0.28 -5.40 25.29
CA ALA A 68 -1.55 -5.00 25.92
C ALA A 68 -2.75 -5.33 25.03
N ASN A 69 -2.63 -5.14 23.71
CA ASN A 69 -3.66 -5.54 22.76
C ASN A 69 -3.79 -7.07 22.68
N ALA A 70 -2.67 -7.80 22.65
CA ALA A 70 -2.67 -9.26 22.69
C ALA A 70 -3.36 -9.81 23.96
N ALA A 71 -3.12 -9.18 25.11
CA ALA A 71 -3.73 -9.56 26.39
C ALA A 71 -5.26 -9.40 26.35
N LYS A 72 -5.78 -8.32 25.76
CA LYS A 72 -7.24 -8.13 25.59
C LYS A 72 -7.86 -9.25 24.75
N ILE A 73 -7.19 -9.64 23.66
CA ILE A 73 -7.66 -10.72 22.77
C ILE A 73 -7.64 -12.06 23.51
N ALA A 74 -6.55 -12.38 24.22
CA ALA A 74 -6.43 -13.61 24.99
C ALA A 74 -7.44 -13.68 26.13
N GLN A 75 -7.67 -12.57 26.85
CA GLN A 75 -8.65 -12.46 27.91
C GLN A 75 -10.08 -12.69 27.39
N ALA A 76 -10.44 -12.09 26.26
CA ALA A 76 -11.73 -12.32 25.60
C ALA A 76 -11.94 -13.79 25.20
N ALA A 77 -10.85 -14.52 24.95
CA ALA A 77 -10.86 -15.96 24.65
C ALA A 77 -10.77 -16.86 25.90
N GLY A 78 -10.63 -16.29 27.11
CA GLY A 78 -10.49 -17.03 28.36
C GLY A 78 -9.11 -17.67 28.58
N VAL A 79 -8.06 -17.14 27.95
CA VAL A 79 -6.70 -17.70 28.03
C VAL A 79 -5.82 -16.85 28.95
N ASN A 80 -5.10 -17.50 29.87
CA ASN A 80 -4.13 -16.84 30.73
C ASN A 80 -2.82 -16.55 29.96
N MET A 81 -2.49 -15.27 29.82
CA MET A 81 -1.37 -14.79 29.01
C MET A 81 -0.33 -14.07 29.86
N LYS A 82 0.95 -14.42 29.68
CA LYS A 82 2.11 -13.66 30.17
C LYS A 82 2.79 -12.92 29.03
N SER A 83 3.47 -11.83 29.35
CA SER A 83 4.16 -10.97 28.38
C SER A 83 5.64 -10.84 28.75
N VAL A 84 6.52 -11.00 27.77
CA VAL A 84 7.97 -10.94 27.95
C VAL A 84 8.61 -10.13 26.82
N ILE A 85 9.42 -9.14 27.16
CA ILE A 85 10.26 -8.41 26.20
C ILE A 85 11.71 -8.78 26.46
N ARG A 86 12.47 -9.05 25.40
CA ARG A 86 13.91 -9.36 25.44
C ARG A 86 14.68 -8.43 24.51
N VAL A 87 15.98 -8.30 24.77
CA VAL A 87 16.91 -7.55 23.91
C VAL A 87 17.93 -8.55 23.36
N GLY A 88 18.25 -8.44 22.08
CA GLY A 88 19.27 -9.26 21.43
C GLY A 88 18.84 -9.79 20.07
N ASN A 89 19.56 -10.80 19.56
CA ASN A 89 19.17 -11.46 18.32
C ASN A 89 17.82 -12.17 18.49
N VAL A 90 16.91 -11.95 17.54
CA VAL A 90 15.51 -12.39 17.66
C VAL A 90 15.40 -13.90 17.89
N ALA A 91 16.01 -14.71 17.03
CA ALA A 91 15.89 -16.17 17.11
C ALA A 91 16.52 -16.71 18.40
N GLN A 92 17.74 -16.27 18.75
CA GLN A 92 18.44 -16.73 19.96
C GLN A 92 17.70 -16.37 21.24
N ALA A 93 17.16 -15.15 21.34
CA ALA A 93 16.43 -14.71 22.51
C ALA A 93 15.13 -15.51 22.72
N ILE A 94 14.44 -15.85 21.63
CA ILE A 94 13.23 -16.68 21.68
C ILE A 94 13.56 -18.12 22.11
N ILE A 95 14.57 -18.74 21.49
CA ILE A 95 15.01 -20.11 21.81
C ILE A 95 15.45 -20.19 23.27
N ARG A 96 16.33 -19.29 23.71
CA ARG A 96 16.81 -19.25 25.09
C ARG A 96 15.67 -19.10 26.08
N HIS A 97 14.69 -18.25 25.79
CA HIS A 97 13.56 -18.08 26.70
C HIS A 97 12.65 -19.33 26.74
N ALA A 98 12.51 -20.03 25.62
CA ALA A 98 11.79 -21.30 25.57
C ALA A 98 12.48 -22.38 26.42
N GLU A 99 13.82 -22.43 26.42
CA GLU A 99 14.60 -23.30 27.30
C GLU A 99 14.43 -22.93 28.78
N GLU A 100 14.60 -21.65 29.11
CA GLU A 100 14.49 -21.12 30.49
C GLU A 100 13.13 -21.40 31.12
N THR A 101 12.07 -21.44 30.31
CA THR A 101 10.68 -21.56 30.78
C THR A 101 10.03 -22.91 30.50
N GLY A 102 10.76 -23.85 29.89
CA GLY A 102 10.25 -25.16 29.53
C GLY A 102 9.02 -25.08 28.60
N ALA A 103 9.07 -24.23 27.58
CA ALA A 103 7.99 -24.14 26.60
C ALA A 103 7.89 -25.44 25.80
N HIS A 104 6.66 -25.91 25.57
CA HIS A 104 6.41 -27.16 24.84
C HIS A 104 6.16 -26.91 23.34
N LEU A 105 5.74 -25.69 23.00
CA LEU A 105 5.44 -25.24 21.65
C LEU A 105 5.85 -23.78 21.50
N ILE A 106 6.58 -23.46 20.44
CA ILE A 106 6.80 -22.09 19.97
C ILE A 106 5.95 -21.85 18.73
N VAL A 107 5.14 -20.80 18.73
CA VAL A 107 4.37 -20.35 17.58
C VAL A 107 5.02 -19.11 17.00
N VAL A 108 5.35 -19.13 15.71
CA VAL A 108 5.96 -18.01 14.98
C VAL A 108 5.17 -17.73 13.71
N GLY A 109 5.13 -16.47 13.30
CA GLY A 109 4.57 -16.11 11.99
C GLY A 109 5.49 -16.52 10.85
N ALA A 110 4.94 -16.91 9.71
CA ALA A 110 5.72 -17.03 8.47
C ALA A 110 6.21 -15.64 8.02
N GLY A 111 7.50 -15.54 7.65
CA GLY A 111 8.11 -14.30 7.16
C GLY A 111 7.91 -14.06 5.66
N ALA A 112 8.21 -12.85 5.18
CA ALA A 112 8.00 -12.41 3.79
C ALA A 112 9.10 -12.84 2.77
N GLY A 113 9.77 -13.98 2.99
CA GLY A 113 10.88 -14.47 2.14
C GLY A 113 10.60 -15.81 1.46
N GLN A 114 11.59 -16.36 0.73
CA GLN A 114 11.57 -17.80 0.40
C GLN A 114 11.78 -18.61 1.69
N GLY A 115 11.03 -19.70 1.89
CA GLY A 115 11.09 -20.52 3.12
C GLY A 115 10.08 -20.11 4.21
N LEU A 116 10.35 -20.40 5.49
CA LEU A 116 9.47 -20.02 6.61
C LEU A 116 9.76 -18.58 7.09
N GLY A 117 10.88 -18.00 6.65
CA GLY A 117 11.38 -16.67 6.99
C GLY A 117 12.62 -16.75 7.88
N GLY A 118 13.60 -15.86 7.71
CA GLY A 118 14.94 -16.02 8.32
C GLY A 118 14.99 -16.16 9.85
N THR A 119 13.96 -15.69 10.57
CA THR A 119 13.80 -15.95 12.02
C THR A 119 13.08 -17.27 12.29
N ALA A 120 12.01 -17.57 11.56
CA ALA A 120 11.24 -18.81 11.71
C ALA A 120 12.05 -20.04 11.31
N ASP A 121 12.89 -19.95 10.27
CA ASP A 121 13.81 -21.02 9.85
C ASP A 121 14.78 -21.35 11.00
N LYS A 122 15.47 -20.34 11.54
CA LYS A 122 16.40 -20.51 12.68
C LYS A 122 15.74 -21.10 13.92
N ILE A 123 14.50 -20.68 14.23
CA ILE A 123 13.75 -21.23 15.37
C ILE A 123 13.34 -22.67 15.08
N THR A 124 12.87 -22.98 13.88
CA THR A 124 12.47 -24.34 13.49
C THR A 124 13.64 -25.32 13.56
N GLU A 125 14.84 -24.87 13.19
CA GLU A 125 16.06 -25.68 13.22
C GLU A 125 16.62 -25.90 14.64
N ASN A 126 16.46 -24.94 15.56
CA ASN A 126 17.23 -24.91 16.81
C ASN A 126 16.37 -24.87 18.09
N ALA A 127 15.04 -24.84 18.00
CA ALA A 127 14.18 -24.78 19.17
C ALA A 127 14.26 -26.08 20.01
N PRO A 128 14.19 -25.97 21.35
CA PRO A 128 14.19 -27.14 22.24
C PRO A 128 12.86 -27.90 22.24
N CYS A 129 11.88 -27.44 21.48
CA CYS A 129 10.51 -27.95 21.50
C CYS A 129 9.83 -27.83 20.13
N SER A 130 8.58 -28.30 20.03
CA SER A 130 7.83 -28.21 18.78
C SER A 130 7.70 -26.76 18.32
N VAL A 131 7.78 -26.54 17.01
CA VAL A 131 7.58 -25.22 16.40
C VAL A 131 6.38 -25.29 15.47
N LEU A 132 5.43 -24.37 15.65
CA LEU A 132 4.32 -24.14 14.74
C LEU A 132 4.56 -22.83 13.99
N VAL A 133 4.68 -22.94 12.66
CA VAL A 133 4.73 -21.75 11.80
C VAL A 133 3.32 -21.41 11.34
N ALA A 134 2.78 -20.35 11.91
CA ALA A 134 1.48 -19.83 11.54
C ALA A 134 1.55 -19.14 10.18
N ARG A 135 0.85 -19.73 9.21
CA ARG A 135 0.70 -19.18 7.85
C ARG A 135 -0.61 -18.40 7.76
N VAL A 136 -0.58 -17.26 7.08
CA VAL A 136 -1.81 -16.53 6.76
C VAL A 136 -2.54 -17.25 5.64
N ASN A 137 -3.78 -17.64 5.92
CA ASN A 137 -4.69 -18.07 4.87
C ASN A 137 -5.41 -16.84 4.30
N LEU A 138 -4.93 -16.34 3.15
CA LEU A 138 -5.48 -15.15 2.51
C LEU A 138 -6.98 -15.26 2.16
N SER A 139 -7.52 -16.47 1.96
CA SER A 139 -8.95 -16.66 1.70
C SER A 139 -9.83 -16.47 2.94
N ALA A 140 -9.24 -16.57 4.14
CA ALA A 140 -9.92 -16.35 5.42
C ALA A 140 -9.75 -14.93 5.97
N VAL A 141 -8.91 -14.10 5.35
CA VAL A 141 -8.70 -12.71 5.78
C VAL A 141 -9.93 -11.88 5.41
N LYS A 142 -10.48 -11.18 6.39
CA LYS A 142 -11.67 -10.35 6.20
C LYS A 142 -11.29 -8.92 5.84
N VAL A 143 -12.17 -8.23 5.14
CA VAL A 143 -11.97 -6.81 4.76
C VAL A 143 -11.63 -5.95 5.97
N LYS A 144 -12.27 -6.16 7.12
CA LYS A 144 -12.00 -5.41 8.36
C LYS A 144 -10.59 -5.55 8.92
N ASP A 145 -9.86 -6.60 8.52
CA ASP A 145 -8.47 -6.85 8.92
C ASP A 145 -7.48 -6.04 8.07
N ALA A 146 -7.90 -5.55 6.89
CA ALA A 146 -7.05 -4.79 5.96
C ALA A 146 -7.51 -3.34 5.73
N MET A 147 -8.77 -3.00 6.06
CA MET A 147 -9.33 -1.68 5.77
C MET A 147 -8.75 -0.56 6.65
N THR A 148 -8.78 0.67 6.12
CA THR A 148 -8.62 1.89 6.91
C THR A 148 -9.94 2.22 7.61
N ARG A 149 -9.94 2.29 8.95
CA ARG A 149 -11.14 2.56 9.78
C ARG A 149 -11.47 4.05 9.95
N ALA A 150 -10.44 4.89 10.08
CA ALA A 150 -10.61 6.33 10.25
C ALA A 150 -10.91 7.00 8.89
N VAL A 151 -12.16 6.89 8.45
CA VAL A 151 -12.59 7.42 7.15
C VAL A 151 -13.19 8.80 7.33
N THR A 152 -12.61 9.80 6.67
CA THR A 152 -13.30 11.08 6.48
C THR A 152 -14.42 10.87 5.47
N SER A 153 -15.66 11.17 5.87
CA SER A 153 -16.84 11.24 5.00
C SER A 153 -17.40 12.66 4.96
N ILE A 154 -18.29 12.92 4.01
CA ILE A 154 -18.97 14.23 3.84
C ILE A 154 -20.48 14.04 3.68
N ALA A 155 -21.23 15.11 3.96
CA ALA A 155 -22.65 15.18 3.65
C ALA A 155 -22.88 15.45 2.15
N PRO A 156 -24.03 15.05 1.58
CA PRO A 156 -24.30 15.21 0.14
C PRO A 156 -24.44 16.67 -0.30
N ASP A 157 -24.86 17.55 0.59
CA ASP A 157 -25.05 18.99 0.37
C ASP A 157 -23.76 19.80 0.53
N MET A 158 -22.63 19.16 0.91
CA MET A 158 -21.34 19.84 1.03
C MET A 158 -20.98 20.55 -0.29
N PRO A 159 -20.72 21.87 -0.27
CA PRO A 159 -20.29 22.62 -1.45
C PRO A 159 -18.97 22.11 -2.04
N LEU A 160 -18.88 22.10 -3.36
CA LEU A 160 -17.78 21.50 -4.10
C LEU A 160 -16.42 22.20 -3.88
N ASN A 161 -16.42 23.52 -3.66
CA ASN A 161 -15.24 24.29 -3.30
C ASN A 161 -14.67 23.86 -1.94
N ALA A 162 -15.53 23.70 -0.93
CA ALA A 162 -15.15 23.22 0.40
C ALA A 162 -14.68 21.76 0.35
N LEU A 163 -15.33 20.93 -0.47
CA LEU A 163 -14.90 19.56 -0.76
C LEU A 163 -13.49 19.53 -1.37
N LEU A 164 -13.20 20.34 -2.39
CA LEU A 164 -11.87 20.37 -3.00
C LEU A 164 -10.80 20.76 -1.97
N GLN A 165 -11.08 21.79 -1.15
CA GLN A 165 -10.18 22.22 -0.08
C GLN A 165 -9.89 21.07 0.91
N LEU A 166 -10.95 20.39 1.39
CA LEU A 166 -10.83 19.23 2.28
C LEU A 166 -9.95 18.12 1.68
N LEU A 167 -10.17 17.77 0.41
CA LEU A 167 -9.41 16.71 -0.26
C LEU A 167 -7.93 17.06 -0.42
N VAL A 168 -7.62 18.33 -0.71
CA VAL A 168 -6.24 18.81 -0.86
C VAL A 168 -5.52 18.85 0.49
N GLU A 169 -6.13 19.45 1.50
CA GLU A 169 -5.56 19.62 2.85
C GLU A 169 -5.34 18.27 3.54
N LYS A 170 -6.36 17.41 3.54
CA LYS A 170 -6.27 16.07 4.14
C LYS A 170 -5.62 15.02 3.23
N GLN A 171 -5.17 15.42 2.03
CA GLN A 171 -4.49 14.56 1.05
C GLN A 171 -5.31 13.32 0.65
N LEU A 172 -6.63 13.45 0.67
CA LEU A 172 -7.56 12.37 0.39
C LEU A 172 -7.68 12.17 -1.12
N LYS A 173 -7.65 10.92 -1.57
CA LYS A 173 -7.79 10.58 -2.99
C LYS A 173 -9.24 10.30 -3.40
N ALA A 174 -10.11 10.16 -2.41
CA ALA A 174 -11.55 10.03 -2.50
C ALA A 174 -12.17 10.24 -1.12
N VAL A 175 -13.47 10.46 -1.13
CA VAL A 175 -14.27 10.64 0.07
C VAL A 175 -15.65 9.98 -0.13
N PRO A 176 -16.09 9.13 0.80
CA PRO A 176 -17.46 8.64 0.84
C PRO A 176 -18.44 9.77 1.16
N VAL A 177 -19.61 9.73 0.54
CA VAL A 177 -20.73 10.63 0.82
C VAL A 177 -21.75 9.86 1.65
N VAL A 178 -22.10 10.39 2.82
CA VAL A 178 -22.95 9.74 3.81
C VAL A 178 -24.13 10.66 4.13
N ASP A 179 -25.34 10.09 4.13
CA ASP A 179 -26.59 10.75 4.46
C ASP A 179 -27.32 9.96 5.54
N GLY A 180 -27.65 10.59 6.67
CA GLY A 180 -28.29 9.91 7.81
C GLY A 180 -27.58 8.63 8.28
N GLY A 181 -26.24 8.62 8.30
CA GLY A 181 -25.41 7.46 8.70
C GLY A 181 -25.17 6.42 7.60
N HIS A 182 -25.88 6.50 6.47
CA HIS A 182 -25.79 5.53 5.38
C HIS A 182 -24.96 6.08 4.23
N ILE A 183 -24.17 5.22 3.60
CA ILE A 183 -23.39 5.63 2.44
C ILE A 183 -24.28 5.75 1.19
N VAL A 184 -24.27 6.93 0.55
CA VAL A 184 -25.10 7.24 -0.63
C VAL A 184 -24.28 7.46 -1.91
N GLY A 185 -22.97 7.64 -1.76
CA GLY A 185 -22.08 7.89 -2.90
C GLY A 185 -20.61 7.86 -2.54
N ILE A 186 -19.76 8.01 -3.55
CA ILE A 186 -18.32 8.26 -3.39
C ILE A 186 -17.86 9.29 -4.43
N ILE A 187 -16.95 10.17 -4.01
CA ILE A 187 -16.29 11.11 -4.91
C ILE A 187 -14.81 10.76 -4.98
N THR A 188 -14.29 10.66 -6.20
CA THR A 188 -12.89 10.41 -6.50
C THR A 188 -12.31 11.52 -7.36
N GLY A 189 -10.98 11.55 -7.52
CA GLY A 189 -10.34 12.46 -8.47
C GLY A 189 -10.81 12.31 -9.94
N GLY A 190 -11.44 11.18 -10.30
CA GLY A 190 -12.05 11.00 -11.63
C GLY A 190 -13.35 11.77 -11.77
N ASP A 191 -14.21 11.73 -10.74
CA ASP A 191 -15.48 12.46 -10.71
C ASP A 191 -15.23 13.98 -10.71
N LEU A 192 -14.20 14.41 -9.99
CA LEU A 192 -13.74 15.80 -10.02
C LEU A 192 -13.36 16.28 -11.43
N LEU A 193 -12.63 15.46 -12.20
CA LEU A 193 -12.32 15.83 -13.59
C LEU A 193 -13.56 15.81 -14.49
N ALA A 194 -14.37 14.77 -14.38
CA ALA A 194 -15.44 14.51 -15.35
C ALA A 194 -16.72 15.31 -15.10
N ARG A 195 -17.00 15.68 -13.84
CA ARG A 195 -18.29 16.25 -13.42
C ARG A 195 -18.17 17.56 -12.64
N ALA A 196 -17.05 17.76 -11.92
CA ALA A 196 -16.81 18.98 -11.15
C ALA A 196 -16.26 20.15 -11.99
N GLY A 197 -15.99 19.95 -13.29
CA GLY A 197 -15.40 21.00 -14.13
C GLY A 197 -13.93 21.28 -13.82
N MET A 198 -13.23 20.36 -13.13
CA MET A 198 -11.81 20.50 -12.89
C MET A 198 -10.99 20.17 -14.14
N GLU A 199 -10.08 21.08 -14.50
CA GLU A 199 -9.14 20.89 -15.62
C GLU A 199 -7.95 19.99 -15.23
N LEU A 200 -7.58 20.01 -13.95
CA LEU A 200 -6.44 19.27 -13.42
C LEU A 200 -6.83 18.17 -12.43
N ARG A 201 -6.06 17.08 -12.46
CA ARG A 201 -6.21 15.98 -11.51
C ARG A 201 -5.93 16.43 -10.09
N LEU A 202 -6.71 15.89 -9.15
CA LEU A 202 -6.54 16.11 -7.71
C LEU A 202 -5.11 15.90 -7.20
N SER A 203 -4.38 14.91 -7.74
CA SER A 203 -2.99 14.66 -7.33
C SER A 203 -2.02 15.78 -7.68
N LEU A 204 -2.33 16.61 -8.68
CA LEU A 204 -1.49 17.73 -9.11
C LEU A 204 -1.81 19.01 -8.36
N GLN A 205 -3.03 19.14 -7.81
CA GLN A 205 -3.50 20.34 -7.10
C GLN A 205 -2.55 20.78 -5.98
N ARG A 206 -2.00 19.82 -5.25
CA ARG A 206 -1.03 20.06 -4.16
C ARG A 206 0.32 20.61 -4.62
N THR A 207 0.64 20.42 -5.90
CA THR A 207 1.89 20.90 -6.48
C THR A 207 1.71 22.31 -7.04
N LEU A 208 0.47 22.76 -7.27
CA LEU A 208 0.21 24.08 -7.85
C LEU A 208 0.55 25.22 -6.89
N PRO A 209 0.88 26.41 -7.42
CA PRO A 209 0.99 27.62 -6.62
C PRO A 209 -0.33 27.93 -5.90
N PRO A 210 -0.30 28.47 -4.67
CA PRO A 210 -1.51 28.73 -3.89
C PRO A 210 -2.56 29.58 -4.64
N HIS A 211 -2.13 30.60 -5.39
CA HIS A 211 -3.05 31.49 -6.11
C HIS A 211 -3.83 30.79 -7.25
N ILE A 212 -3.25 29.76 -7.89
CA ILE A 212 -3.95 28.98 -8.93
C ILE A 212 -5.04 28.12 -8.28
N LEU A 213 -4.70 27.45 -7.17
CA LEU A 213 -5.66 26.67 -6.40
C LEU A 213 -6.80 27.55 -5.87
N SER A 214 -6.50 28.73 -5.30
CA SER A 214 -7.51 29.67 -4.82
C SER A 214 -8.48 30.11 -5.92
N ARG A 215 -7.98 30.42 -7.12
CA ARG A 215 -8.83 30.77 -8.28
C ARG A 215 -9.75 29.61 -8.67
N GLN A 216 -9.24 28.38 -8.65
CA GLN A 216 -10.05 27.20 -8.95
C GLN A 216 -11.13 26.96 -7.89
N ILE A 217 -10.81 27.12 -6.61
CA ILE A 217 -11.77 27.02 -5.50
C ILE A 217 -12.88 28.08 -5.67
N GLN A 218 -12.51 29.32 -6.03
CA GLN A 218 -13.48 30.37 -6.29
C GLN A 218 -14.41 30.05 -7.47
N LYS A 219 -13.87 29.58 -8.60
CA LYS A 219 -14.66 29.16 -9.76
C LYS A 219 -15.69 28.08 -9.40
N LEU A 220 -15.27 27.08 -8.62
CA LEU A 220 -16.18 26.04 -8.14
C LEU A 220 -17.26 26.56 -7.19
N ALA A 221 -16.95 27.61 -6.41
CA ALA A 221 -17.92 28.25 -5.54
C ALA A 221 -18.99 29.01 -6.35
N GLU A 222 -18.59 29.69 -7.42
CA GLU A 222 -19.49 30.39 -8.35
C GLU A 222 -20.42 29.44 -9.12
N GLU A 223 -19.95 28.22 -9.44
CA GLU A 223 -20.79 27.18 -10.06
C GLU A 223 -21.89 26.63 -9.12
N GLY A 224 -21.74 26.77 -7.80
CA GLY A 224 -22.76 26.40 -6.82
C GLY A 224 -23.09 24.90 -6.70
N LYS A 225 -22.26 24.01 -7.28
CA LYS A 225 -22.45 22.55 -7.20
C LYS A 225 -22.10 21.99 -5.81
N THR A 226 -22.71 20.86 -5.51
CA THR A 226 -22.54 20.10 -4.26
C THR A 226 -21.90 18.73 -4.50
N ALA A 227 -21.58 18.02 -3.43
CA ALA A 227 -21.12 16.64 -3.48
C ALA A 227 -22.14 15.72 -4.19
N ARG A 228 -23.44 15.90 -3.94
CA ARG A 228 -24.53 15.12 -4.55
C ARG A 228 -24.54 15.21 -6.07
N ASP A 229 -24.17 16.36 -6.63
CA ASP A 229 -24.21 16.60 -8.08
C ASP A 229 -23.11 15.86 -8.85
N ILE A 230 -22.01 15.51 -8.17
CA ILE A 230 -20.84 14.91 -8.82
C ILE A 230 -20.54 13.48 -8.37
N MET A 231 -21.08 13.06 -7.22
CA MET A 231 -20.77 11.75 -6.65
C MET A 231 -21.17 10.62 -7.59
N THR A 232 -20.38 9.55 -7.58
CA THR A 232 -20.81 8.30 -8.20
C THR A 232 -21.79 7.60 -7.27
N SER A 233 -23.00 7.37 -7.79
CA SER A 233 -24.12 6.72 -7.12
C SER A 233 -24.90 5.85 -8.13
N PRO A 234 -25.38 4.64 -7.77
CA PRO A 234 -25.17 3.97 -6.50
C PRO A 234 -23.70 3.60 -6.29
N VAL A 235 -23.22 3.74 -5.06
CA VAL A 235 -21.84 3.39 -4.71
C VAL A 235 -21.70 1.89 -4.55
N ILE A 236 -20.60 1.34 -5.07
CA ILE A 236 -20.23 -0.05 -4.87
C ILE A 236 -19.51 -0.17 -3.53
N THR A 237 -20.06 -0.98 -2.63
CA THR A 237 -19.53 -1.23 -1.28
C THR A 237 -19.13 -2.69 -1.10
N ILE A 238 -18.52 -2.99 0.03
CA ILE A 238 -18.24 -4.36 0.48
C ILE A 238 -18.49 -4.48 1.99
N GLY A 239 -18.99 -5.63 2.45
CA GLY A 239 -19.18 -5.90 3.87
C GLY A 239 -17.85 -6.08 4.63
N GLU A 240 -17.80 -5.65 5.89
CA GLU A 240 -16.57 -5.73 6.69
C GLU A 240 -16.12 -7.16 7.02
N ASP A 241 -17.04 -8.12 6.99
CA ASP A 241 -16.79 -9.55 7.22
C ASP A 241 -16.54 -10.36 5.95
N GLU A 242 -16.65 -9.73 4.77
CA GLU A 242 -16.38 -10.40 3.48
C GLU A 242 -14.87 -10.67 3.31
N PRO A 243 -14.48 -11.70 2.52
CA PRO A 243 -13.09 -11.98 2.22
C PRO A 243 -12.38 -10.84 1.47
N VAL A 244 -11.12 -10.57 1.80
CA VAL A 244 -10.30 -9.55 1.11
C VAL A 244 -10.14 -9.85 -0.39
N LEU A 245 -10.07 -11.13 -0.78
CA LEU A 245 -9.98 -11.52 -2.20
C LEU A 245 -11.27 -11.17 -2.97
N GLN A 246 -12.43 -11.17 -2.32
CA GLN A 246 -13.67 -10.68 -2.92
C GLN A 246 -13.60 -9.17 -3.18
N ALA A 247 -12.97 -8.41 -2.27
CA ALA A 247 -12.67 -6.99 -2.50
C ALA A 247 -11.77 -6.78 -3.73
N ALA A 248 -10.74 -7.63 -3.89
CA ALA A 248 -9.85 -7.59 -5.05
C ALA A 248 -10.61 -7.88 -6.35
N ALA A 249 -11.45 -8.92 -6.35
CA ALA A 249 -12.30 -9.29 -7.48
C ALA A 249 -13.25 -8.17 -7.87
N LEU A 250 -13.96 -7.58 -6.90
CA LEU A 250 -14.89 -6.48 -7.15
C LEU A 250 -14.18 -5.24 -7.69
N MET A 251 -13.00 -4.90 -7.15
CA MET A 251 -12.18 -3.80 -7.64
C MET A 251 -11.65 -4.01 -9.06
N SER A 252 -11.29 -5.23 -9.41
CA SER A 252 -10.84 -5.61 -10.74
C SER A 252 -12.00 -5.54 -11.74
N GLN A 253 -13.11 -6.25 -11.47
CA GLN A 253 -14.27 -6.33 -12.35
C GLN A 253 -14.92 -4.97 -12.62
N LYS A 254 -14.99 -4.11 -11.59
CA LYS A 254 -15.61 -2.78 -11.70
C LYS A 254 -14.61 -1.69 -12.09
N ASN A 255 -13.34 -2.06 -12.31
CA ASN A 255 -12.23 -1.15 -12.59
C ASN A 255 -12.13 0.04 -11.61
N ILE A 256 -12.34 -0.25 -10.32
CA ILE A 256 -12.26 0.73 -9.24
C ILE A 256 -11.02 0.49 -8.38
N LYS A 257 -10.57 1.55 -7.71
CA LYS A 257 -9.30 1.55 -6.96
C LYS A 257 -9.49 1.38 -5.45
N ARG A 258 -10.72 1.47 -4.99
CA ARG A 258 -11.12 1.45 -3.58
C ARG A 258 -12.61 1.16 -3.46
N LEU A 259 -12.98 0.63 -2.30
CA LEU A 259 -14.34 0.30 -1.90
C LEU A 259 -14.59 0.88 -0.50
N PRO A 260 -15.67 1.64 -0.29
CA PRO A 260 -16.21 1.85 1.03
C PRO A 260 -16.63 0.52 1.66
N VAL A 261 -16.34 0.36 2.94
CA VAL A 261 -16.66 -0.83 3.72
C VAL A 261 -17.84 -0.52 4.64
N VAL A 262 -18.84 -1.38 4.64
CA VAL A 262 -20.06 -1.22 5.44
C VAL A 262 -20.26 -2.35 6.44
N ASN A 263 -20.92 -2.06 7.55
CA ASN A 263 -21.41 -3.08 8.48
C ASN A 263 -22.72 -3.71 7.97
N GLN A 264 -23.32 -4.59 8.78
CA GLN A 264 -24.59 -5.27 8.45
C GLN A 264 -25.77 -4.29 8.36
N GLN A 265 -25.69 -3.13 9.00
CA GLN A 265 -26.69 -2.07 8.98
C GLN A 265 -26.53 -1.13 7.76
N GLY A 266 -25.48 -1.32 6.93
CA GLY A 266 -25.20 -0.47 5.78
C GLY A 266 -24.47 0.83 6.12
N GLU A 267 -24.01 0.98 7.37
CA GLU A 267 -23.26 2.14 7.83
C GLU A 267 -21.79 2.03 7.42
N LEU A 268 -21.16 3.17 7.10
CA LEU A 268 -19.76 3.22 6.72
C LEU A 268 -18.84 2.95 7.92
N VAL A 269 -18.06 1.87 7.86
CA VAL A 269 -17.10 1.49 8.92
C VAL A 269 -15.64 1.52 8.48
N GLY A 270 -15.39 1.69 7.17
CA GLY A 270 -14.03 1.72 6.65
C GLY A 270 -13.92 2.01 5.16
N ILE A 271 -12.69 2.05 4.67
CA ILE A 271 -12.38 2.07 3.23
C ILE A 271 -11.21 1.14 2.97
N ILE A 272 -11.30 0.35 1.91
CA ILE A 272 -10.23 -0.54 1.46
C ILE A 272 -9.80 -0.17 0.05
N SER A 273 -8.50 -0.14 -0.21
CA SER A 273 -7.91 0.18 -1.50
C SER A 273 -7.03 -0.95 -2.03
N ARG A 274 -6.69 -0.90 -3.33
CA ARG A 274 -5.73 -1.84 -3.93
C ARG A 274 -4.39 -1.90 -3.16
N LEU A 275 -3.95 -0.78 -2.56
CA LEU A 275 -2.73 -0.75 -1.78
C LEU A 275 -2.87 -1.52 -0.46
N ASP A 276 -4.03 -1.40 0.19
CA ASP A 276 -4.27 -2.07 1.48
C ASP A 276 -4.31 -3.58 1.29
N ILE A 277 -4.95 -4.04 0.20
CA ILE A 277 -4.93 -5.45 -0.21
C ILE A 277 -3.50 -5.93 -0.46
N MET A 278 -2.73 -5.20 -1.27
CA MET A 278 -1.32 -5.56 -1.55
C MET A 278 -0.45 -5.54 -0.29
N ALA A 279 -0.64 -4.55 0.58
CA ALA A 279 0.11 -4.42 1.83
C ALA A 279 -0.20 -5.57 2.78
N MET A 280 -1.46 -6.02 2.83
CA MET A 280 -1.84 -7.19 3.59
C MET A 280 -1.20 -8.46 3.01
N VAL A 281 -1.21 -8.65 1.69
CA VAL A 281 -0.52 -9.79 1.03
C VAL A 281 0.99 -9.80 1.36
N ALA A 282 1.63 -8.63 1.28
CA ALA A 282 3.03 -8.43 1.66
C ALA A 282 3.30 -8.75 3.14
N ALA A 283 2.48 -8.22 4.04
CA ALA A 283 2.63 -8.40 5.49
C ALA A 283 2.32 -9.84 5.96
N SER A 284 1.56 -10.59 5.16
CA SER A 284 1.12 -11.95 5.46
C SER A 284 2.20 -13.02 5.30
N GLY A 285 3.41 -12.64 4.89
CA GLY A 285 4.49 -13.59 4.66
C GLY A 285 4.21 -14.53 3.48
N VAL A 286 3.38 -14.10 2.53
CA VAL A 286 2.96 -14.95 1.41
C VAL A 286 4.17 -15.18 0.51
N THR A 287 4.70 -16.39 0.56
CA THR A 287 5.87 -16.78 -0.22
C THR A 287 5.51 -17.00 -1.69
N THR A 288 6.53 -17.01 -2.55
CA THR A 288 6.42 -17.36 -3.98
C THR A 288 5.70 -18.68 -4.22
N GLU A 289 5.84 -19.64 -3.31
CA GLU A 289 5.21 -20.97 -3.38
C GLU A 289 3.73 -20.95 -2.92
N MET A 290 3.33 -19.97 -2.13
CA MET A 290 2.00 -19.87 -1.53
C MET A 290 1.01 -19.07 -2.36
N LEU A 291 1.49 -18.01 -3.03
CA LEU A 291 0.65 -17.18 -3.89
C LEU A 291 -0.14 -18.01 -4.95
N PRO A 292 0.44 -19.05 -5.59
CA PRO A 292 -0.25 -19.93 -6.54
C PRO A 292 -1.42 -20.70 -5.92
N THR A 293 -1.21 -21.27 -4.74
CA THR A 293 -2.23 -22.00 -3.97
C THR A 293 -3.39 -21.08 -3.56
N ILE A 294 -3.08 -19.81 -3.29
CA ILE A 294 -4.05 -18.79 -2.89
C ILE A 294 -4.82 -18.25 -4.09
N THR A 295 -4.15 -18.08 -5.23
CA THR A 295 -4.77 -17.56 -6.44
C THR A 295 -5.34 -18.63 -7.36
N GLY A 296 -5.29 -19.91 -6.95
CA GLY A 296 -5.79 -21.04 -7.74
C GLY A 296 -5.03 -21.25 -9.05
N GLY A 297 -3.76 -20.83 -9.11
CA GLY A 297 -2.96 -20.77 -10.34
C GLY A 297 -1.53 -21.26 -10.15
N ALA A 298 -0.69 -21.08 -11.17
CA ALA A 298 0.74 -21.38 -11.11
C ALA A 298 1.55 -20.24 -10.46
N ALA A 299 2.78 -20.52 -10.04
CA ALA A 299 3.78 -19.51 -9.70
C ALA A 299 3.88 -18.50 -10.83
N ARG A 300 3.53 -17.23 -10.54
CA ARG A 300 3.62 -16.13 -11.49
C ARG A 300 4.85 -15.30 -11.21
N VAL A 301 5.48 -14.86 -12.29
CA VAL A 301 6.59 -13.92 -12.28
C VAL A 301 6.18 -12.58 -12.90
N ALA A 302 7.03 -11.56 -12.78
CA ALA A 302 6.78 -10.24 -13.33
C ALA A 302 6.46 -10.28 -14.84
N GLY A 303 7.15 -11.15 -15.58
CA GLY A 303 7.01 -11.34 -17.02
C GLY A 303 5.63 -11.85 -17.46
N ASP A 304 4.93 -12.60 -16.60
CA ASP A 304 3.60 -13.15 -16.91
C ASP A 304 2.51 -12.08 -16.88
N ILE A 305 2.71 -11.04 -16.07
CA ILE A 305 1.71 -10.02 -15.77
C ILE A 305 2.08 -8.63 -16.29
N MET A 306 3.29 -8.48 -16.84
CA MET A 306 3.73 -7.21 -17.41
C MET A 306 2.96 -6.91 -18.70
N PHE A 307 2.62 -5.65 -18.91
CA PHE A 307 2.22 -5.18 -20.23
C PHE A 307 3.47 -4.70 -20.98
N ARG A 308 3.50 -4.95 -22.29
CA ARG A 308 4.66 -4.66 -23.16
C ARG A 308 4.57 -3.30 -23.85
N ASP A 309 3.36 -2.78 -24.02
CA ASP A 309 3.13 -1.46 -24.59
C ASP A 309 3.42 -0.37 -23.55
N VAL A 310 4.72 -0.15 -23.32
CA VAL A 310 5.23 0.87 -22.41
C VAL A 310 5.57 2.12 -23.23
N PRO A 311 4.94 3.28 -22.97
CA PRO A 311 5.28 4.52 -23.64
C PRO A 311 6.74 4.91 -23.36
N THR A 312 7.53 5.08 -24.42
CA THR A 312 8.95 5.47 -24.32
C THR A 312 9.27 6.78 -25.02
N VAL A 313 10.33 7.45 -24.61
CA VAL A 313 10.93 8.60 -25.32
C VAL A 313 12.45 8.50 -25.26
N MET A 314 13.14 9.17 -26.18
CA MET A 314 14.59 9.32 -26.15
C MET A 314 14.98 10.46 -25.19
N PRO A 315 16.22 10.52 -24.68
CA PRO A 315 16.61 11.54 -23.71
C PRO A 315 16.58 12.97 -24.26
N ASP A 316 16.80 13.12 -25.57
CA ASP A 316 16.80 14.37 -26.32
C ASP A 316 15.41 14.75 -26.89
N THR A 317 14.40 13.88 -26.73
CA THR A 317 13.02 14.17 -27.16
C THR A 317 12.52 15.47 -26.55
N ASN A 318 11.98 16.36 -27.39
CA ASN A 318 11.46 17.66 -26.96
C ASN A 318 10.29 17.51 -25.98
N LEU A 319 10.22 18.41 -24.98
CA LEU A 319 9.21 18.33 -23.94
C LEU A 319 7.76 18.44 -24.43
N ASN A 320 7.48 19.11 -25.56
CA ASN A 320 6.14 19.10 -26.14
C ASN A 320 5.68 17.70 -26.51
N GLU A 321 6.58 16.93 -27.12
CA GLU A 321 6.31 15.54 -27.50
C GLU A 321 6.17 14.67 -26.25
N VAL A 322 7.05 14.84 -25.26
CA VAL A 322 6.96 14.14 -23.96
C VAL A 322 5.60 14.38 -23.29
N VAL A 323 5.15 15.64 -23.22
CA VAL A 323 3.85 16.01 -22.65
C VAL A 323 2.72 15.34 -23.43
N ASN A 324 2.71 15.46 -24.77
CA ASN A 324 1.69 14.83 -25.61
C ASN A 324 1.64 13.31 -25.41
N LYS A 325 2.79 12.65 -25.27
CA LYS A 325 2.89 11.20 -25.02
C LYS A 325 2.41 10.80 -23.62
N ILE A 326 2.68 11.62 -22.61
CA ILE A 326 2.15 11.43 -21.24
C ILE A 326 0.63 11.64 -21.21
N LEU A 327 0.11 12.62 -21.94
CA LEU A 327 -1.32 12.95 -21.94
C LEU A 327 -2.16 11.96 -22.76
N SER A 328 -1.61 11.42 -23.85
CA SER A 328 -2.28 10.44 -24.71
C SER A 328 -2.38 9.03 -24.10
N THR A 329 -1.69 8.76 -22.99
CA THR A 329 -1.68 7.44 -22.37
C THR A 329 -2.33 7.46 -20.98
N PRO A 330 -3.15 6.45 -20.64
CA PRO A 330 -3.74 6.36 -19.29
C PRO A 330 -2.67 6.08 -18.22
N LEU A 331 -1.47 5.68 -18.63
CA LEU A 331 -0.32 5.45 -17.76
C LEU A 331 0.19 6.75 -17.13
N ARG A 332 0.02 7.88 -17.82
CA ARG A 332 0.44 9.23 -17.40
C ARG A 332 1.91 9.28 -16.99
N ARG A 333 2.72 8.51 -17.72
CA ARG A 333 4.17 8.39 -17.58
C ARG A 333 4.79 7.88 -18.87
N VAL A 334 6.05 8.21 -19.10
CA VAL A 334 6.88 7.64 -20.17
C VAL A 334 8.21 7.18 -19.58
N VAL A 335 8.75 6.09 -20.10
CA VAL A 335 10.10 5.60 -19.77
C VAL A 335 11.10 6.21 -20.75
N VAL A 336 12.18 6.79 -20.24
CA VAL A 336 13.24 7.33 -21.09
C VAL A 336 14.22 6.23 -21.40
N THR A 337 14.46 5.94 -22.67
CA THR A 337 15.38 4.90 -23.12
C THR A 337 16.38 5.40 -24.14
N ASP A 338 17.53 4.73 -24.29
CA ASP A 338 18.42 4.95 -25.44
C ASP A 338 17.97 4.17 -26.69
N GLU A 339 18.76 4.23 -27.76
CA GLU A 339 18.49 3.55 -29.05
C GLU A 339 18.45 2.03 -28.92
N ARG A 340 19.18 1.48 -27.93
CA ARG A 340 19.23 0.05 -27.59
C ARG A 340 18.16 -0.33 -26.57
N ARG A 341 17.25 0.59 -26.23
CA ARG A 341 16.18 0.46 -25.23
C ARG A 341 16.66 0.33 -23.79
N HIS A 342 17.89 0.71 -23.46
CA HIS A 342 18.34 0.78 -22.06
C HIS A 342 17.56 1.84 -21.30
N VAL A 343 17.06 1.49 -20.12
CA VAL A 343 16.29 2.42 -19.29
C VAL A 343 17.21 3.47 -18.67
N MET A 344 17.02 4.74 -19.03
CA MET A 344 17.79 5.88 -18.53
C MET A 344 17.03 6.68 -17.46
N GLY A 345 15.70 6.62 -17.48
CA GLY A 345 14.87 7.37 -16.55
C GLY A 345 13.39 7.12 -16.74
N ILE A 346 12.57 7.81 -15.94
CA ILE A 346 11.12 7.80 -16.06
C ILE A 346 10.58 9.21 -15.82
N ILE A 347 9.58 9.60 -16.60
CA ILE A 347 8.90 10.89 -16.45
C ILE A 347 7.45 10.62 -16.07
N VAL A 348 7.01 11.16 -14.94
CA VAL A 348 5.60 11.21 -14.54
C VAL A 348 5.06 12.64 -14.62
N ASP A 349 3.76 12.78 -14.83
CA ASP A 349 3.04 14.07 -14.86
C ASP A 349 3.41 15.05 -13.72
N THR A 350 3.58 14.54 -12.50
CA THR A 350 3.90 15.34 -11.32
C THR A 350 5.29 15.97 -11.43
N GLN A 351 6.23 15.32 -12.13
CA GLN A 351 7.56 15.88 -12.38
C GLN A 351 7.51 17.01 -13.40
N LEU A 352 6.66 16.90 -14.43
CA LEU A 352 6.45 17.98 -15.40
C LEU A 352 5.92 19.24 -14.71
N VAL A 353 4.95 19.08 -13.79
CA VAL A 353 4.44 20.19 -12.98
C VAL A 353 5.56 20.80 -12.12
N LYS A 354 6.35 19.98 -11.43
CA LYS A 354 7.47 20.47 -10.60
C LYS A 354 8.53 21.20 -11.43
N ALA A 355 8.92 20.64 -12.57
CA ALA A 355 9.88 21.25 -13.49
C ALA A 355 9.38 22.62 -13.95
N GLY A 356 8.10 22.73 -14.34
CA GLY A 356 7.54 24.02 -14.73
C GLY A 356 7.44 25.07 -13.60
N LEU A 357 7.37 24.64 -12.34
CA LEU A 357 7.32 25.55 -11.20
C LEU A 357 8.68 26.09 -10.76
N HIS A 358 9.72 25.26 -10.87
CA HIS A 358 11.03 25.57 -10.29
C HIS A 358 12.03 26.07 -11.32
N ASP A 359 11.74 25.92 -12.61
CA ASP A 359 12.67 26.32 -13.65
C ASP A 359 12.44 27.76 -14.12
N ARG A 360 13.53 28.53 -14.17
CA ARG A 360 13.52 29.93 -14.62
C ARG A 360 13.55 30.05 -16.15
N ARG A 361 13.73 28.95 -16.88
CA ARG A 361 13.65 28.91 -18.34
C ARG A 361 12.20 29.20 -18.80
N PRO A 362 11.96 30.20 -19.67
CA PRO A 362 10.62 30.62 -20.08
C PRO A 362 9.74 29.48 -20.60
N GLY A 363 10.34 28.53 -21.32
CA GLY A 363 9.63 27.38 -21.89
C GLY A 363 9.08 26.40 -20.86
N LEU A 364 9.74 26.21 -19.72
CA LEU A 364 9.29 25.25 -18.70
C LEU A 364 8.13 25.80 -17.86
N GLN A 365 8.10 27.11 -17.60
CA GLN A 365 6.99 27.78 -16.92
C GLN A 365 5.64 27.58 -17.64
N ASN A 366 5.68 27.48 -18.97
CA ASN A 366 4.50 27.24 -19.80
C ASN A 366 3.92 25.82 -19.68
N ILE A 367 4.65 24.85 -19.09
CA ILE A 367 4.14 23.49 -18.86
C ILE A 367 2.89 23.54 -17.99
N LEU A 368 2.91 24.34 -16.92
CA LEU A 368 1.79 24.44 -16.00
C LEU A 368 0.53 24.92 -16.70
N ALA A 369 0.63 26.02 -17.43
CA ALA A 369 -0.55 26.61 -18.05
C ALA A 369 -1.08 25.75 -19.24
N ARG A 370 -0.25 24.93 -19.91
CA ARG A 370 -0.73 23.86 -20.82
C ARG A 370 -1.45 22.73 -20.08
N LEU A 371 -0.96 22.33 -18.91
CA LEU A 371 -1.62 21.32 -18.09
C LEU A 371 -2.95 21.84 -17.52
N VAL A 372 -3.07 23.14 -17.25
CA VAL A 372 -4.28 23.80 -16.70
C VAL A 372 -5.17 24.42 -17.80
N HIS A 373 -5.01 24.06 -19.08
CA HIS A 373 -5.82 24.61 -20.18
C HIS A 373 -5.96 26.15 -20.22
N ALA A 374 -5.01 26.90 -19.66
CA ALA A 374 -5.01 28.36 -19.80
C ALA A 374 -4.68 28.69 -21.26
N PRO A 375 -5.29 29.73 -21.85
CA PRO A 375 -4.93 30.20 -23.19
C PRO A 375 -3.51 30.78 -23.12
N ILE A 376 -2.51 29.93 -23.34
CA ILE A 376 -1.17 30.37 -23.68
C ILE A 376 -1.02 30.24 -25.18
N ASP A 377 -0.40 31.24 -25.79
CA ASP A 377 0.24 31.15 -27.09
C ASP A 377 1.02 29.82 -27.25
N PRO A 378 1.13 29.26 -28.46
CA PRO A 378 1.91 28.06 -28.75
C PRO A 378 3.42 28.36 -28.66
N LEU A 379 3.91 28.73 -27.48
CA LEU A 379 5.33 28.77 -27.19
C LEU A 379 5.85 27.34 -27.01
N SER A 380 6.95 27.03 -27.70
CA SER A 380 7.66 25.77 -27.57
C SER A 380 8.11 25.55 -26.13
N LEU A 381 7.73 24.41 -25.54
CA LEU A 381 8.39 23.94 -24.31
C LEU A 381 9.88 23.72 -24.63
N GLU A 382 10.73 24.58 -24.07
CA GLU A 382 12.18 24.45 -24.16
C GLU A 382 12.68 23.34 -23.23
N GLY A 383 13.63 22.55 -23.71
CA GLY A 383 14.21 21.42 -22.98
C GLY A 383 13.80 20.07 -23.55
N THR A 384 14.33 19.04 -22.91
CA THR A 384 14.27 17.64 -23.35
C THR A 384 13.80 16.71 -22.24
N ALA A 385 13.46 15.47 -22.59
CA ALA A 385 13.13 14.42 -21.62
C ALA A 385 14.20 14.29 -20.51
N ARG A 386 15.48 14.41 -20.86
CA ARG A 386 16.62 14.32 -19.94
C ARG A 386 16.57 15.38 -18.83
N ASP A 387 16.03 16.55 -19.12
CA ASP A 387 15.99 17.68 -18.18
C ASP A 387 14.98 17.45 -17.05
N VAL A 388 13.97 16.59 -17.26
CA VAL A 388 12.84 16.42 -16.32
C VAL A 388 12.67 15.00 -15.77
N MET A 389 13.41 14.02 -16.32
CA MET A 389 13.28 12.61 -15.92
C MET A 389 13.81 12.34 -14.51
N ASN A 390 13.16 11.42 -13.80
CA ASN A 390 13.80 10.77 -12.65
C ASN A 390 14.79 9.73 -13.17
N LYS A 391 16.04 9.81 -12.70
CA LYS A 391 17.08 8.81 -13.01
C LYS A 391 16.91 7.53 -12.19
N GLU A 392 16.28 7.63 -11.02
CA GLU A 392 16.00 6.47 -10.17
C GLU A 392 14.74 5.76 -10.66
N VAL A 393 14.95 4.71 -11.44
CA VAL A 393 13.88 3.83 -11.93
C VAL A 393 13.93 2.52 -11.16
N PHE A 394 12.88 2.23 -10.39
CA PHE A 394 12.70 0.93 -9.79
C PHE A 394 12.35 -0.10 -10.87
N SER A 395 13.20 -1.10 -11.04
CA SER A 395 13.05 -2.17 -12.03
C SER A 395 13.23 -3.55 -11.41
N VAL A 396 12.61 -4.56 -12.04
CA VAL A 396 12.73 -5.99 -11.71
C VAL A 396 13.05 -6.79 -12.97
N ARG A 397 13.53 -8.03 -12.80
CA ARG A 397 13.76 -8.97 -13.90
C ARG A 397 12.43 -9.66 -14.28
N PRO A 398 12.27 -10.18 -15.51
CA PRO A 398 11.01 -10.82 -15.92
C PRO A 398 10.69 -12.10 -15.12
N ASP A 399 11.70 -12.78 -14.58
CA ASP A 399 11.60 -13.96 -13.73
C ASP A 399 11.41 -13.62 -12.24
N THR A 400 11.43 -12.34 -11.86
CA THR A 400 11.20 -11.92 -10.47
C THR A 400 9.82 -12.42 -9.99
N PRO A 401 9.75 -13.18 -8.87
CA PRO A 401 8.50 -13.69 -8.35
C PRO A 401 7.47 -12.61 -8.02
N LEU A 402 6.18 -12.89 -8.28
CA LEU A 402 5.11 -11.93 -8.03
C LEU A 402 5.03 -11.45 -6.56
N ALA A 403 5.31 -12.33 -5.60
CA ALA A 403 5.36 -11.95 -4.18
C ALA A 403 6.41 -10.85 -3.91
N GLU A 404 7.60 -10.98 -4.50
CA GLU A 404 8.68 -9.99 -4.41
C GLU A 404 8.30 -8.68 -5.11
N VAL A 405 7.65 -8.77 -6.29
CA VAL A 405 7.11 -7.59 -6.99
C VAL A 405 6.12 -6.84 -6.09
N ILE A 406 5.20 -7.55 -5.41
CA ILE A 406 4.25 -6.96 -4.47
C ILE A 406 4.99 -6.26 -3.32
N GLN A 407 5.97 -6.94 -2.72
CA GLN A 407 6.77 -6.41 -1.62
C GLN A 407 7.46 -5.09 -2.02
N ILE A 408 8.20 -5.08 -3.13
CA ILE A 408 8.88 -3.89 -3.64
C ILE A 408 7.89 -2.75 -3.88
N MET A 409 6.71 -3.05 -4.46
CA MET A 409 5.70 -2.03 -4.74
C MET A 409 5.08 -1.41 -3.48
N VAL A 410 4.90 -2.22 -2.44
CA VAL A 410 4.37 -1.78 -1.14
C VAL A 410 5.42 -0.94 -0.40
N GLU A 411 6.62 -1.48 -0.23
CA GLU A 411 7.72 -0.83 0.50
C GLU A 411 8.13 0.50 -0.12
N LYS A 412 8.37 0.50 -1.45
CA LYS A 412 8.74 1.73 -2.17
C LYS A 412 7.54 2.64 -2.42
N ARG A 413 6.32 2.24 -2.03
CA ARG A 413 5.04 2.95 -2.24
C ARG A 413 4.79 3.35 -3.69
N ILE A 414 5.28 2.55 -4.65
CA ILE A 414 5.17 2.83 -6.08
C ILE A 414 3.93 2.18 -6.69
N LYS A 415 3.42 2.79 -7.77
CA LYS A 415 2.20 2.33 -8.46
C LYS A 415 2.48 1.37 -9.62
N ARG A 416 3.71 1.37 -10.14
CA ARG A 416 4.16 0.51 -11.24
C ARG A 416 5.67 0.28 -11.12
N LEU A 417 6.14 -0.85 -11.62
CA LEU A 417 7.53 -1.27 -11.69
C LEU A 417 7.94 -1.53 -13.14
N VAL A 418 9.12 -1.06 -13.53
CA VAL A 418 9.66 -1.36 -14.87
C VAL A 418 10.21 -2.78 -14.87
N VAL A 419 10.03 -3.51 -15.98
CA VAL A 419 10.64 -4.84 -16.16
C VAL A 419 11.75 -4.71 -17.19
N THR A 420 12.96 -5.11 -16.81
CA THR A 420 14.14 -5.03 -17.67
C THR A 420 14.87 -6.35 -17.81
N ASP A 421 15.61 -6.49 -18.91
CA ASP A 421 16.53 -7.60 -19.06
C ASP A 421 17.83 -7.43 -18.24
N GLU A 422 18.80 -8.32 -18.45
CA GLU A 422 20.11 -8.34 -17.76
C GLU A 422 20.96 -7.12 -18.14
N GLU A 423 20.81 -6.64 -19.37
CA GLU A 423 21.47 -5.45 -19.90
C GLU A 423 20.73 -4.16 -19.50
N ARG A 424 19.63 -4.25 -18.75
CA ARG A 424 18.71 -3.14 -18.39
C ARG A 424 17.89 -2.60 -19.56
N ARG A 425 17.68 -3.40 -20.62
CA ARG A 425 16.77 -3.06 -21.72
C ARG A 425 15.32 -3.21 -21.28
N LEU A 426 14.47 -2.27 -21.68
CA LEU A 426 13.05 -2.24 -21.32
C LEU A 426 12.27 -3.40 -21.98
N LEU A 427 11.74 -4.31 -21.17
CA LEU A 427 10.87 -5.40 -21.62
C LEU A 427 9.38 -5.10 -21.44
N GLY A 428 9.02 -4.42 -20.35
CA GLY A 428 7.63 -4.14 -20.01
C GLY A 428 7.46 -3.39 -18.70
N MET A 429 6.25 -3.38 -18.17
CA MET A 429 5.93 -2.75 -16.89
C MET A 429 4.83 -3.51 -16.17
N VAL A 430 4.95 -3.64 -14.84
CA VAL A 430 3.93 -4.21 -13.97
C VAL A 430 3.19 -3.09 -13.25
N SER A 431 1.87 -3.21 -13.12
CA SER A 431 1.04 -2.24 -12.38
C SER A 431 0.31 -2.89 -11.21
N ARG A 432 -0.16 -2.09 -10.25
CA ARG A 432 -1.04 -2.58 -9.17
C ARG A 432 -2.32 -3.23 -9.70
N GLU A 433 -2.77 -2.84 -10.89
CA GLU A 433 -3.93 -3.43 -11.54
C GLU A 433 -3.63 -4.83 -12.07
N SER A 434 -2.48 -5.00 -12.75
CA SER A 434 -1.99 -6.32 -13.18
C SER A 434 -1.91 -7.29 -12.00
N ILE A 435 -1.36 -6.84 -10.87
CA ILE A 435 -1.29 -7.62 -9.63
C ILE A 435 -2.68 -7.95 -9.10
N LEU A 436 -3.58 -6.95 -9.01
CA LEU A 436 -4.92 -7.16 -8.49
C LEU A 436 -5.73 -8.13 -9.34
N ASN A 437 -5.57 -8.11 -10.66
CA ASN A 437 -6.24 -9.04 -11.56
C ASN A 437 -5.82 -10.49 -11.27
N VAL A 438 -4.53 -10.72 -11.00
CA VAL A 438 -4.05 -12.04 -10.55
C VAL A 438 -4.68 -12.46 -9.21
N LEU A 439 -4.74 -11.53 -8.24
CA LEU A 439 -5.37 -11.77 -6.95
C LEU A 439 -6.90 -11.94 -7.04
N ALA A 440 -7.52 -11.51 -8.14
CA ALA A 440 -8.94 -11.64 -8.41
C ALA A 440 -9.31 -12.93 -9.15
N GLU A 441 -8.35 -13.54 -9.85
CA GLU A 441 -8.52 -14.83 -10.57
C GLU A 441 -8.66 -16.03 -9.61
N SER A 442 -8.45 -15.80 -8.31
CA SER A 442 -8.64 -16.78 -7.23
C SER A 442 -10.12 -17.18 -7.17
N LYS A 443 -10.47 -18.34 -7.73
CA LYS A 443 -11.82 -18.90 -7.51
C LYS A 443 -11.97 -19.26 -6.03
N PRO A 444 -13.14 -18.98 -5.42
CA PRO A 444 -13.41 -19.33 -4.03
C PRO A 444 -13.41 -20.84 -3.80
#